data_AF-A0A8W8JGR1-F1
#
_entry.id   AF-A0A8W8JGR1-F1
#
_cell.length_a   1.000
_cell.length_b   1.000
_cell.length_c   1.000
_cell.angle_alpha   90.00
_cell.angle_beta   90.00
_cell.angle_gamma   90.00
#
_symmetry.space_group_name_H-M   'P 1'
#
loop_
_entity.id
_entity.type
_entity.pdbx_description
1 polymer ?
#
loop_
_entity_poly.entity_id
_entity_poly.type
_entity_poly.pdbx_seq_one_letter_code
_entity_poly.pdbx_strand_id
1 'polypeptide(L)'
;MNKIISQILFVLSFENLVPLVTTIVNCSEKRSDCCAGYKLAINRSICVKCPVGYTGPGCDTPCPYPSFGVFCAKSCNCNRNECDKSRGCRTDISPSSSIDT
;
A
#
# COMPACT_ATOMS: atom_id res chain seq x y z
N MET A 1 -36.37 6.10 -16.12
CA MET A 1 -36.52 6.11 -14.65
C MET A 1 -36.87 4.68 -14.26
N ASN A 2 -36.03 3.96 -13.49
CA ASN A 2 -36.34 2.67 -12.80
C ASN A 2 -35.11 1.76 -12.55
N LYS A 3 -33.92 2.07 -13.06
CA LYS A 3 -32.69 1.37 -12.61
C LYS A 3 -32.14 1.94 -11.30
N ILE A 4 -32.26 3.26 -11.12
CA ILE A 4 -31.81 3.97 -9.92
C ILE A 4 -32.69 3.62 -8.71
N ILE A 5 -34.01 3.49 -8.91
CA ILE A 5 -34.94 3.10 -7.84
C ILE A 5 -34.66 1.67 -7.35
N SER A 6 -34.30 0.74 -8.25
CA SER A 6 -33.89 -0.62 -7.89
C SER A 6 -32.56 -0.65 -7.11
N GLN A 7 -31.60 0.20 -7.48
CA GLN A 7 -30.33 0.34 -6.76
C GLN A 7 -30.54 0.96 -5.36
N ILE A 8 -31.40 1.98 -5.25
CA ILE A 8 -31.75 2.63 -3.97
C ILE A 8 -32.49 1.65 -3.04
N LEU A 9 -33.44 0.87 -3.56
CA LEU A 9 -34.15 -0.16 -2.77
C LEU A 9 -33.20 -1.25 -2.28
N PHE A 10 -32.20 -1.61 -3.08
CA PHE A 10 -31.16 -2.55 -2.67
C PHE A 10 -30.33 -1.95 -1.52
N VAL A 11 -29.84 -0.71 -1.64
CA VAL A 11 -29.08 -0.04 -0.57
C VAL A 11 -29.87 0.07 0.74
N LEU A 12 -31.13 0.51 0.69
CA LEU A 12 -31.99 0.70 1.87
C LEU A 12 -32.37 -0.60 2.61
N SER A 13 -32.27 -1.76 1.95
CA SER A 13 -32.47 -3.08 2.59
C SER A 13 -31.22 -3.62 3.30
N PHE A 14 -30.04 -3.04 3.03
CA PHE A 14 -28.75 -3.43 3.61
C PHE A 14 -28.28 -2.52 4.74
N GLU A 15 -29.00 -1.45 5.08
CA GLU A 15 -28.63 -0.41 6.07
C GLU A 15 -28.43 -0.90 7.53
N ASN A 16 -28.61 -2.20 7.81
CA ASN A 16 -28.23 -2.80 9.10
C ASN A 16 -27.09 -3.83 9.01
N LEU A 17 -26.54 -4.08 7.82
CA LEU A 17 -25.41 -4.99 7.55
C LEU A 17 -24.20 -4.29 6.90
N VAL A 18 -24.33 -3.05 6.42
CA VAL A 18 -23.22 -2.24 5.88
C VAL A 18 -21.99 -2.13 6.81
N PRO A 19 -22.11 -1.99 8.15
CA PRO A 19 -20.92 -1.94 8.99
C PRO A 19 -20.19 -3.29 9.07
N LEU A 20 -20.84 -4.40 8.68
CA LEU A 20 -20.20 -5.70 8.55
C LEU A 20 -19.45 -5.79 7.22
N VAL A 21 -20.07 -5.49 6.08
CA VAL A 21 -19.44 -5.67 4.75
C VAL A 21 -18.19 -4.80 4.55
N THR A 22 -18.10 -3.65 5.23
CA THR A 22 -16.92 -2.77 5.17
C THR A 22 -15.80 -3.17 6.12
N THR A 23 -16.08 -4.00 7.14
CA THR A 23 -15.08 -4.50 8.10
C THR A 23 -14.56 -5.91 7.77
N ILE A 24 -15.24 -6.68 6.91
CA ILE A 24 -14.77 -7.98 6.38
C ILE A 24 -14.07 -7.89 5.03
N VAL A 25 -13.70 -6.70 4.52
CA VAL A 25 -12.77 -6.61 3.39
C VAL A 25 -11.38 -7.02 3.87
N ASN A 26 -11.20 -8.31 4.15
CA ASN A 26 -9.91 -8.96 4.14
C ASN A 26 -9.37 -8.78 2.72
N CYS A 27 -8.19 -8.19 2.61
CA CYS A 27 -7.47 -8.02 1.34
C CYS A 27 -7.07 -9.38 0.76
N SER A 28 -8.05 -10.18 0.32
CA SER A 28 -7.90 -11.50 -0.29
C SER A 28 -9.16 -11.99 -1.03
N GLU A 29 -10.19 -11.17 -1.29
CA GLU A 29 -11.36 -11.60 -2.07
C GLU A 29 -11.42 -10.96 -3.46
N LYS A 30 -11.23 -11.83 -4.47
CA LYS A 30 -11.50 -11.64 -5.91
C LYS A 30 -12.34 -10.41 -6.25
N ARG A 31 -11.67 -9.36 -6.69
CA ARG A 31 -12.26 -8.28 -7.50
C ARG A 31 -11.24 -7.78 -8.51
N SER A 32 -11.68 -6.99 -9.48
CA SER A 32 -10.88 -6.42 -10.57
C SER A 32 -9.61 -5.68 -10.15
N ASP A 33 -9.50 -5.29 -8.88
CA ASP A 33 -8.46 -4.40 -8.36
C ASP A 33 -7.87 -4.94 -7.04
N CYS A 34 -6.56 -4.74 -6.85
CA CYS A 34 -5.83 -5.14 -5.65
C CYS A 34 -5.84 -4.04 -4.57
N CYS A 35 -5.66 -4.45 -3.31
CA CYS A 35 -5.48 -3.50 -2.20
C CYS A 35 -4.21 -2.64 -2.36
N ALA A 36 -4.19 -1.51 -1.66
CA ALA A 36 -3.02 -0.63 -1.60
C ALA A 36 -1.75 -1.41 -1.22
N GLY A 37 -0.68 -1.23 -2.01
CA GLY A 37 0.57 -1.96 -1.82
C GLY A 37 0.63 -3.33 -2.49
N TYR A 38 -0.40 -3.74 -3.24
CA TYR A 38 -0.43 -4.96 -4.03
C TYR A 38 -0.78 -4.64 -5.49
N LYS A 39 -0.28 -5.44 -6.43
CA LYS A 39 -0.64 -5.39 -7.86
C LYS A 39 -1.11 -6.75 -8.36
N LEU A 40 -1.84 -6.74 -9.47
CA LEU A 40 -2.21 -7.96 -10.18
C LEU A 40 -0.95 -8.64 -10.74
N ALA A 41 -0.84 -9.95 -10.52
CA ALA A 41 0.14 -10.77 -11.22
C ALA A 41 -0.26 -10.91 -12.69
N ILE A 42 0.71 -10.74 -13.60
CA ILE A 42 0.54 -10.93 -15.05
C ILE A 42 -0.01 -12.36 -15.26
N ASN A 43 -1.28 -12.47 -15.69
CA ASN A 43 -2.05 -13.70 -15.97
C ASN A 43 -2.75 -14.41 -14.79
N ARG A 44 -2.89 -13.81 -13.60
CA ARG A 44 -3.69 -14.40 -12.51
C ARG A 44 -4.51 -13.34 -11.78
N SER A 45 -5.71 -13.68 -11.33
CA SER A 45 -6.51 -12.87 -10.38
C SER A 45 -5.93 -12.94 -8.95
N ILE A 46 -4.60 -12.85 -8.84
CA ILE A 46 -3.84 -12.95 -7.60
C ILE A 46 -3.15 -11.61 -7.37
N CYS A 47 -3.33 -11.06 -6.18
CA CYS A 47 -2.65 -9.85 -5.73
C CYS A 47 -1.29 -10.21 -5.14
N VAL A 48 -0.23 -9.66 -5.72
CA VAL A 48 1.14 -9.79 -5.21
C VAL A 48 1.58 -8.49 -4.59
N LYS A 49 2.31 -8.60 -3.48
CA LYS A 49 2.83 -7.43 -2.77
C LYS A 49 3.81 -6.66 -3.66
N CYS A 50 3.78 -5.33 -3.57
CA CYS A 50 4.76 -4.48 -4.24
C CYS A 50 6.19 -4.77 -3.74
N PRO A 51 7.20 -4.61 -4.61
CA PRO A 51 8.59 -4.62 -4.18
C PRO A 51 8.81 -3.60 -3.07
N VAL A 52 9.71 -3.93 -2.13
CA VAL A 52 10.04 -3.04 -1.01
C VAL A 52 10.52 -1.69 -1.55
N GLY A 53 9.94 -0.60 -1.03
CA GLY A 53 10.25 0.75 -1.51
C GLY A 53 9.45 1.20 -2.73
N TYR A 54 8.43 0.47 -3.14
CA TYR A 54 7.50 0.85 -4.21
C TYR A 54 6.04 0.74 -3.78
N THR A 55 5.19 1.53 -4.44
CA THR A 55 3.75 1.65 -4.22
C THR A 55 3.04 1.98 -5.54
N GLY A 56 1.73 2.23 -5.49
CA GLY A 56 0.88 2.53 -6.62
C GLY A 56 0.27 1.28 -7.27
N PRO A 57 -0.73 1.43 -8.16
CA PRO A 57 -1.47 0.31 -8.77
C PRO A 57 -0.60 -0.68 -9.55
N GLY A 58 0.53 -0.20 -10.11
CA GLY A 58 1.50 -1.02 -10.85
C GLY A 58 2.75 -1.40 -10.06
N CYS A 59 2.86 -0.97 -8.79
CA CYS A 59 4.09 -1.00 -8.01
C CYS A 59 5.30 -0.34 -8.72
N ASP A 60 5.03 0.71 -9.48
CA ASP A 60 5.97 1.47 -10.32
C ASP A 60 6.38 2.80 -9.68
N THR A 61 5.63 3.26 -8.68
CA THR A 61 5.91 4.50 -7.97
C THR A 61 6.87 4.22 -6.81
N PRO A 62 8.07 4.81 -6.75
CA PRO A 62 8.94 4.68 -5.58
C PRO A 62 8.30 5.32 -4.35
N CYS A 63 8.66 4.86 -3.15
CA CYS A 63 8.19 5.52 -1.93
C CYS A 63 8.57 7.01 -1.94
N PRO A 64 7.62 7.92 -1.69
CA PRO A 64 7.91 9.34 -1.62
C PRO A 64 8.69 9.63 -0.34
N TYR A 65 9.74 10.44 -0.42
CA TYR A 65 10.43 10.93 0.78
C TYR A 65 9.42 11.65 1.71
N PRO A 66 9.47 11.42 3.03
CA PRO A 66 10.51 10.69 3.76
C PRO A 66 10.26 9.18 3.90
N SER A 67 9.22 8.64 3.25
CA SER A 67 8.80 7.27 3.46
C SER A 67 9.69 6.23 2.78
N PHE A 68 9.84 5.06 3.42
CA PHE A 68 10.59 3.93 2.89
C PHE A 68 10.05 2.56 3.37
N GLY A 69 10.56 1.50 2.77
CA GLY A 69 10.33 0.12 3.20
C GLY A 69 9.05 -0.51 2.66
N VAL A 70 8.54 -1.52 3.38
CA VAL A 70 7.30 -2.20 3.03
C VAL A 70 6.13 -1.22 3.13
N PHE A 71 5.35 -1.11 2.05
CA PHE A 71 4.20 -0.18 1.95
C PHE A 71 4.53 1.28 2.28
N CYS A 72 5.81 1.67 2.19
CA CYS A 72 6.26 3.00 2.60
C CYS A 72 5.89 3.35 4.06
N ALA A 73 5.79 2.34 4.94
CA ALA A 73 5.30 2.51 6.32
C ALA A 73 6.35 3.08 7.29
N LYS A 74 7.63 3.16 6.89
CA LYS A 74 8.71 3.73 7.70
C LYS A 74 9.06 5.12 7.19
N SER A 75 9.70 5.94 8.02
CA SER A 75 10.14 7.29 7.67
C SER A 75 11.65 7.45 7.92
N CYS A 76 12.36 8.00 6.94
CA CYS A 76 13.76 8.38 7.05
C CYS A 76 13.94 9.56 7.99
N ASN A 77 15.04 9.57 8.72
CA ASN A 77 15.50 10.68 9.56
C ASN A 77 16.92 11.12 9.12
N CYS A 78 17.05 11.41 7.84
CA CYS A 78 18.29 11.79 7.15
C CYS A 78 17.91 12.62 5.92
N ASN A 79 18.91 13.16 5.21
CA ASN A 79 18.63 13.95 4.03
C ASN A 79 17.96 13.11 2.94
N ARG A 80 17.19 13.76 2.05
CA ARG A 80 16.53 13.10 0.92
C ARG A 80 17.50 12.26 0.07
N ASN A 81 18.73 12.74 -0.10
CA ASN A 81 19.75 12.10 -0.93
C ASN A 81 20.34 10.83 -0.28
N GLU A 82 20.19 10.69 1.05
CA GLU A 82 20.67 9.56 1.85
C GLU A 82 19.55 8.53 2.10
N CYS A 83 18.29 8.92 1.88
CA CYS A 83 17.12 8.08 2.11
C CYS A 83 16.87 7.15 0.91
N ASP A 84 17.29 5.89 1.04
CA ASP A 84 16.96 4.83 0.12
C ASP A 84 15.49 4.40 0.31
N LYS A 85 14.69 4.43 -0.75
CA LYS A 85 13.26 4.05 -0.72
C LYS A 85 13.01 2.65 -0.14
N SER A 86 13.97 1.73 -0.24
CA SER A 86 13.82 0.37 0.26
C SER A 86 14.44 0.18 1.64
N ARG A 87 15.64 0.74 1.86
CA ARG A 87 16.46 0.47 3.05
C ARG A 87 16.39 1.58 4.12
N GLY A 88 15.91 2.76 3.77
CA GLY A 88 15.92 3.93 4.63
C GLY A 88 17.25 4.68 4.53
N CYS A 89 17.68 5.30 5.62
CA CYS A 89 18.92 6.07 5.63
C CYS A 89 20.14 5.18 5.34
N ARG A 90 20.91 5.55 4.32
CA ARG A 90 22.26 5.04 4.09
C ARG A 90 23.12 5.59 5.20
N THR A 91 23.26 4.81 6.26
CA THR A 91 24.37 5.01 7.18
C THR A 91 25.60 4.61 6.39
N ASP A 92 26.33 5.56 5.83
CA ASP A 92 27.70 5.34 5.44
C ASP A 92 28.50 5.08 6.73
N ILE A 93 28.31 3.91 7.33
CA ILE A 93 29.33 3.32 8.19
C ILE A 93 30.37 2.74 7.23
N SER A 94 31.02 3.65 6.49
CA SER A 94 32.47 3.57 6.41
C SER A 94 32.95 3.64 7.87
N PRO A 95 33.94 2.85 8.32
CA PRO A 95 34.39 2.86 9.71
C PRO A 95 35.13 4.16 10.08
N SER A 96 34.43 5.29 10.06
CA SER A 96 34.94 6.64 10.34
C SER A 96 33.95 7.54 11.09
N SER A 97 32.95 6.97 11.75
CA SER A 97 32.16 7.64 12.81
C SER A 97 31.50 6.54 13.65
N SER A 98 31.98 6.15 14.82
CA SER A 98 32.62 6.90 15.90
C SER A 98 33.56 5.94 16.65
N ILE A 99 34.83 6.28 16.74
CA ILE A 99 35.64 5.88 17.89
C ILE A 99 35.11 6.74 19.04
N ASP A 100 34.23 6.17 19.86
CA ASP A 100 34.10 6.65 21.24
C ASP A 100 35.33 6.12 21.99
N THR A 101 36.34 6.97 22.13
CA THR A 101 37.34 6.91 23.19
C THR A 101 37.21 8.19 24.00
#